data_AF-A0A1H4S2I3-F1
#
_entry.id   AF-A0A1H4S2I3-F1
#
_cell.length_a   1.000
_cell.length_b   1.000
_cell.length_c   1.000
_cell.angle_alpha   90.00
_cell.angle_beta   90.00
_cell.angle_gamma   90.00
#
_symmetry.space_group_name_H-M   'P 1'
#
loop_
_entity.id
_entity.type
_entity.pdbx_description
1 polymer ?
#
loop_
_entity_poly.entity_id
_entity_poly.type
_entity_poly.pdbx_seq_one_letter_code
_entity_poly.pdbx_strand_id
1 'polypeptide(L)'
;MTQTPPPTIAYELFDCLQVNLAVLADRWHGAGTHLRLGATLHFGPETGVNGLPTVARTVEQHLADAQSNLGIAVRALHRTPATTGLPLADGCYVVSDAYHLPWVPYFQQRHMEHSFLAEAGGTDDVNVVDAYHNETPWGNARPGVWTLPAQDFIAAVPSPVLVAELAPAAERPGAAAATLDLAGPEAVDAYVDAYAQYPDRNTALSQLTLETWFLARSRKLHAAFRAQFGPSPDSAVDAHLRAWGTLTEQTYLAARRVERGRTEPPALLPRLREQLHADSVVFGLDPIAGDVAESPSAAGTELRGTVAAVAAAVLGTEVERLLKGQLLSDVPRFSSFRIVEIVERLEEELRFEFAADDLVPENLHDIDALCAIVRRSLCAEPALAHLEEA
;
A
#
# COMPACT_ATOMS: atom_id res chain seq x y z
N MET A 1 -10.21 -4.56 -25.96
CA MET A 1 -9.93 -3.12 -25.79
C MET A 1 -10.11 -2.81 -24.31
N THR A 2 -9.09 -2.31 -23.63
CA THR A 2 -9.18 -1.99 -22.19
C THR A 2 -9.88 -0.64 -22.04
N GLN A 3 -11.05 -0.60 -21.43
CA GLN A 3 -11.65 0.67 -20.99
C GLN A 3 -11.17 0.97 -19.58
N THR A 4 -10.82 2.23 -19.32
CA THR A 4 -10.47 2.68 -17.97
C THR A 4 -11.76 2.78 -17.14
N PRO A 5 -11.83 2.18 -15.95
CA PRO A 5 -12.96 2.33 -15.06
C PRO A 5 -13.13 3.80 -14.63
N PRO A 6 -14.30 4.21 -14.09
CA PRO A 6 -14.62 5.61 -13.85
C PRO A 6 -13.54 6.33 -13.02
N PRO A 7 -13.10 7.55 -13.40
CA PRO A 7 -11.95 8.22 -12.79
C PRO A 7 -12.21 8.75 -11.37
N THR A 8 -13.37 8.51 -10.78
CA THR A 8 -13.80 9.13 -9.52
C THR A 8 -13.41 8.36 -8.26
N ILE A 9 -12.85 7.16 -8.39
CA ILE A 9 -12.44 6.32 -7.26
C ILE A 9 -10.95 6.52 -7.02
N ALA A 10 -10.58 6.84 -5.78
CA ALA A 10 -9.19 6.86 -5.33
C ALA A 10 -8.69 5.42 -5.09
N TYR A 11 -8.44 4.69 -6.18
CA TYR A 11 -8.12 3.26 -6.21
C TYR A 11 -6.95 2.87 -5.30
N GLU A 12 -6.00 3.78 -5.09
CA GLU A 12 -4.83 3.62 -4.24
C GLU A 12 -5.13 3.46 -2.75
N LEU A 13 -6.35 3.78 -2.30
CA LEU A 13 -6.77 3.69 -0.90
C LEU A 13 -7.20 2.28 -0.49
N PHE A 14 -7.48 1.39 -1.44
CA PHE A 14 -8.18 0.13 -1.22
C PHE A 14 -7.29 -1.07 -1.50
N ASP A 15 -7.38 -2.14 -0.71
CA ASP A 15 -6.75 -3.41 -1.06
C ASP A 15 -7.48 -4.16 -2.20
N CYS A 16 -6.94 -5.32 -2.59
CA CYS A 16 -7.46 -6.13 -3.70
C CYS A 16 -8.83 -6.76 -3.43
N LEU A 17 -9.30 -6.87 -2.19
CA LEU A 17 -10.63 -7.38 -1.83
C LEU A 17 -11.64 -6.24 -1.67
N GLN A 18 -11.17 -5.09 -1.23
CA GLN A 18 -12.01 -3.95 -0.90
C GLN A 18 -12.41 -3.11 -2.13
N VAL A 19 -11.51 -2.97 -3.11
CA VAL A 19 -11.65 -1.96 -4.18
C VAL A 19 -12.84 -2.21 -5.13
N ASN A 20 -13.19 -3.46 -5.39
CA ASN A 20 -14.31 -3.78 -6.29
C ASN A 20 -15.67 -3.60 -5.61
N LEU A 21 -15.72 -3.69 -4.27
CA LEU A 21 -16.88 -3.27 -3.48
C LEU A 21 -17.06 -1.75 -3.54
N ALA A 22 -15.96 -0.99 -3.50
CA ALA A 22 -15.97 0.46 -3.70
C ALA A 22 -16.54 0.87 -5.08
N VAL A 23 -16.19 0.14 -6.15
CA VAL A 23 -16.78 0.35 -7.50
C VAL A 23 -18.29 0.17 -7.48
N LEU A 24 -18.79 -0.91 -6.87
CA LEU A 24 -20.24 -1.16 -6.78
C LEU A 24 -20.95 -0.09 -5.94
N ALA A 25 -20.33 0.36 -4.85
CA ALA A 25 -20.89 1.41 -4.01
C ALA A 25 -21.13 2.70 -4.80
N ASP A 26 -20.13 3.15 -5.54
CA ASP A 26 -20.24 4.37 -6.34
C ASP A 26 -21.21 4.20 -7.51
N ARG A 27 -21.21 3.02 -8.15
CA ARG A 27 -22.14 2.68 -9.23
C ARG A 27 -23.60 2.76 -8.76
N TRP A 28 -23.92 2.22 -7.59
CA TRP A 28 -25.30 2.12 -7.11
C TRP A 28 -25.78 3.32 -6.30
N HIS A 29 -24.89 3.99 -5.57
CA HIS A 29 -25.27 5.04 -4.62
C HIS A 29 -24.65 6.41 -4.92
N GLY A 30 -23.83 6.50 -5.97
CA GLY A 30 -23.21 7.75 -6.44
C GLY A 30 -21.79 7.96 -5.93
N ALA A 31 -21.08 8.87 -6.61
CA ALA A 31 -19.66 9.14 -6.38
C ALA A 31 -19.33 9.49 -4.92
N GLY A 32 -18.23 8.93 -4.42
CA GLY A 32 -17.75 9.15 -3.05
C GLY A 32 -18.38 8.25 -1.99
N THR A 33 -19.34 7.39 -2.36
CA THR A 33 -19.90 6.41 -1.42
C THR A 33 -18.84 5.42 -0.96
N HIS A 34 -17.90 5.04 -1.84
CA HIS A 34 -16.78 4.16 -1.52
C HIS A 34 -15.97 4.58 -0.28
N LEU A 35 -15.83 5.89 -0.04
CA LEU A 35 -15.08 6.41 1.10
C LEU A 35 -15.69 6.00 2.45
N ARG A 36 -16.97 5.58 2.49
CA ARG A 36 -17.62 5.07 3.71
C ARG A 36 -16.99 3.78 4.24
N LEU A 37 -16.20 3.05 3.45
CA LEU A 37 -15.37 1.95 3.97
C LEU A 37 -14.28 2.43 4.94
N GLY A 38 -13.94 3.72 4.91
CA GLY A 38 -13.05 4.36 5.88
C GLY A 38 -13.72 4.85 7.16
N ALA A 39 -15.02 4.59 7.36
CA ALA A 39 -15.74 5.10 8.52
C ALA A 39 -15.10 4.67 9.85
N THR A 40 -14.66 3.42 9.93
CA THR A 40 -13.97 2.86 11.10
C THR A 40 -12.48 2.72 10.81
N LEU A 41 -11.62 3.37 11.59
CA LEU A 41 -10.20 3.01 11.62
C LEU A 41 -10.02 1.80 12.54
N HIS A 42 -9.65 0.67 11.97
CA HIS A 42 -9.50 -0.60 12.69
C HIS A 42 -8.04 -0.98 12.88
N PHE A 43 -7.69 -1.43 14.09
CA PHE A 43 -6.46 -2.13 14.41
C PHE A 43 -6.77 -3.26 15.41
N GLY A 44 -7.10 -4.43 14.90
CA GLY A 44 -7.35 -5.65 15.67
C GLY A 44 -6.55 -6.81 15.10
N PRO A 45 -5.25 -6.95 15.45
CA PRO A 45 -4.42 -8.01 14.89
C PRO A 45 -4.94 -9.41 15.28
N GLU A 46 -5.03 -10.29 14.29
CA GLU A 46 -5.40 -11.70 14.44
C GLU A 46 -4.18 -12.61 14.21
N THR A 47 -4.28 -13.89 14.59
CA THR A 47 -3.20 -14.86 14.32
C THR A 47 -3.15 -15.21 12.84
N GLY A 48 -2.03 -14.92 12.16
CA GLY A 48 -1.80 -15.25 10.76
C GLY A 48 -1.28 -16.67 10.52
N VAL A 49 -1.17 -17.04 9.24
CA VAL A 49 -0.86 -18.41 8.77
C VAL A 49 0.48 -18.95 9.26
N ASN A 50 1.47 -18.07 9.50
CA ASN A 50 2.82 -18.45 9.94
C ASN A 50 3.05 -18.21 11.45
N GLY A 51 1.98 -17.99 12.21
CA GLY A 51 2.03 -17.62 13.63
C GLY A 51 2.39 -16.15 13.88
N LEU A 52 2.75 -15.40 12.83
CA LEU A 52 2.87 -13.94 12.89
C LEU A 52 1.47 -13.31 12.89
N PRO A 53 1.24 -12.24 13.69
CA PRO A 53 -0.05 -11.58 13.70
C PRO A 53 -0.27 -10.78 12.41
N THR A 54 -1.53 -10.69 11.98
CA THR A 54 -1.94 -9.98 10.77
C THR A 54 -3.11 -9.04 11.03
N VAL A 55 -3.13 -7.90 10.35
CA VAL A 55 -4.25 -6.96 10.27
C VAL A 55 -4.99 -7.08 8.94
N ALA A 56 -4.58 -8.01 8.08
CA ALA A 56 -5.29 -8.32 6.85
C ALA A 56 -6.70 -8.80 7.17
N ARG A 57 -7.70 -8.23 6.50
CA ARG A 57 -9.09 -8.60 6.73
C ARG A 57 -9.53 -9.68 5.76
N THR A 58 -10.43 -10.55 6.22
CA THR A 58 -10.98 -11.60 5.37
C THR A 58 -12.01 -11.04 4.39
N VAL A 59 -12.29 -11.79 3.32
CA VAL A 59 -13.37 -11.43 2.39
C VAL A 59 -14.72 -11.31 3.10
N GLU A 60 -15.03 -12.16 4.08
CA GLU A 60 -16.26 -12.06 4.86
C GLU A 60 -16.33 -10.77 5.67
N GLN A 61 -15.22 -10.34 6.26
CA GLN A 61 -15.13 -9.08 7.00
C GLN A 61 -15.36 -7.88 6.05
N HIS A 62 -14.75 -7.87 4.86
CA HIS A 62 -14.99 -6.83 3.86
C HIS A 62 -16.45 -6.82 3.36
N LEU A 63 -17.06 -7.98 3.16
CA LEU A 63 -18.49 -8.08 2.81
C LEU A 63 -19.39 -7.54 3.92
N ALA A 64 -19.09 -7.85 5.18
CA ALA A 64 -19.82 -7.32 6.33
C ALA A 64 -19.70 -5.79 6.43
N ASP A 65 -18.52 -5.23 6.16
CA ASP A 65 -18.32 -3.78 6.08
C ASP A 65 -19.12 -3.18 4.93
N ALA A 66 -19.13 -3.81 3.75
CA ALA A 66 -19.91 -3.33 2.61
C ALA A 66 -21.41 -3.32 2.92
N GLN A 67 -21.91 -4.31 3.65
CA GLN A 67 -23.30 -4.32 4.12
C GLN A 67 -23.59 -3.18 5.09
N SER A 68 -22.69 -2.96 6.04
CA SER A 68 -22.89 -1.97 7.10
C SER A 68 -22.70 -0.53 6.62
N ASN A 69 -21.71 -0.31 5.74
CA ASN A 69 -21.20 1.02 5.42
C ASN A 69 -21.56 1.50 4.01
N LEU A 70 -21.74 0.59 3.05
CA LEU A 70 -21.93 0.93 1.64
C LEU A 70 -23.38 0.77 1.14
N GLY A 71 -24.27 0.19 1.94
CA GLY A 71 -25.63 -0.12 1.47
C GLY A 71 -25.64 -1.19 0.38
N ILE A 72 -24.72 -2.17 0.48
CA ILE A 72 -24.65 -3.33 -0.39
C ILE A 72 -25.30 -4.52 0.34
N ALA A 73 -26.14 -5.30 -0.33
CA ALA A 73 -26.73 -6.51 0.23
C ALA A 73 -26.10 -7.75 -0.42
N VAL A 74 -25.66 -8.71 0.39
CA VAL A 74 -25.26 -10.04 -0.08
C VAL A 74 -26.51 -10.89 -0.26
N ARG A 75 -26.86 -11.23 -1.51
CA ARG A 75 -28.04 -12.04 -1.85
C ARG A 75 -27.74 -13.54 -1.75
N ALA A 76 -26.58 -13.92 -2.24
CA ALA A 76 -26.08 -15.28 -2.17
C ALA A 76 -24.56 -15.27 -2.03
N LEU A 77 -24.04 -16.32 -1.40
CA LEU A 77 -22.61 -16.56 -1.23
C LEU A 77 -22.31 -18.00 -1.58
N HIS A 78 -21.42 -18.21 -2.54
CA HIS A 78 -21.03 -19.51 -3.02
C HIS A 78 -19.53 -19.72 -2.80
N ARG A 79 -19.14 -20.91 -2.33
CA ARG A 79 -17.73 -21.28 -2.10
C ARG A 79 -17.38 -22.54 -2.88
N THR A 80 -16.12 -22.65 -3.30
CA THR A 80 -15.59 -23.87 -3.90
C THR A 80 -15.68 -25.05 -2.91
N PRO A 81 -16.02 -26.28 -3.37
CA PRO A 81 -16.18 -26.71 -4.76
C PRO A 81 -17.61 -26.59 -5.35
N ALA A 82 -18.47 -25.71 -4.83
CA ALA A 82 -19.91 -25.83 -5.05
C ALA A 82 -20.55 -25.07 -6.24
N THR A 83 -19.81 -24.40 -7.14
CA THR A 83 -20.43 -23.63 -8.24
C THR A 83 -20.28 -24.29 -9.61
N THR A 84 -21.26 -25.11 -10.01
CA THR A 84 -21.49 -25.37 -11.44
C THR A 84 -22.11 -24.12 -12.07
N GLY A 85 -21.25 -23.33 -12.72
CA GLY A 85 -21.62 -22.07 -13.37
C GLY A 85 -21.54 -20.87 -12.42
N LEU A 86 -20.96 -19.77 -12.93
CA LEU A 86 -20.92 -18.50 -12.20
C LEU A 86 -22.18 -17.68 -12.51
N PRO A 87 -22.90 -17.16 -11.51
CA PRO A 87 -24.03 -16.27 -11.74
C PRO A 87 -23.50 -14.90 -12.21
N LEU A 88 -23.30 -14.74 -13.52
CA LEU A 88 -22.75 -13.52 -14.17
C LEU A 88 -23.76 -12.36 -14.21
N ALA A 89 -24.47 -12.11 -13.11
CA ALA A 89 -25.38 -10.98 -12.96
C ALA A 89 -24.64 -9.68 -12.60
N ASP A 90 -25.31 -8.53 -12.73
CA ASP A 90 -24.81 -7.26 -12.19
C ASP A 90 -24.52 -7.41 -10.69
N GLY A 91 -23.36 -6.94 -10.24
CA GLY A 91 -22.93 -7.11 -8.85
C GLY A 91 -22.35 -8.50 -8.50
N CYS A 92 -22.02 -9.34 -9.48
CA CYS A 92 -21.28 -10.58 -9.21
C CYS A 92 -19.83 -10.28 -8.84
N TYR A 93 -19.52 -10.42 -7.55
CA TYR A 93 -18.20 -10.22 -6.97
C TYR A 93 -17.52 -11.58 -6.80
N VAL A 94 -16.33 -11.72 -7.37
CA VAL A 94 -15.58 -12.99 -7.40
C VAL A 94 -14.26 -12.79 -6.67
N VAL A 95 -13.90 -13.75 -5.83
CA VAL A 95 -12.55 -13.90 -5.28
C VAL A 95 -11.93 -15.17 -5.84
N SER A 96 -10.76 -15.04 -6.43
CA SER A 96 -10.01 -16.15 -7.02
C SER A 96 -8.52 -16.02 -6.68
N ASP A 97 -7.78 -17.07 -6.98
CA ASP A 97 -6.32 -17.03 -6.91
C ASP A 97 -5.73 -16.21 -8.06
N ALA A 98 -5.05 -15.12 -7.71
CA ALA A 98 -4.40 -14.17 -8.63
C ALA A 98 -3.37 -14.84 -9.55
N TYR A 99 -2.81 -15.99 -9.14
CA TYR A 99 -1.86 -16.75 -9.95
C TYR A 99 -2.44 -17.14 -11.32
N HIS A 100 -3.77 -17.33 -11.41
CA HIS A 100 -4.46 -17.75 -12.62
C HIS A 100 -5.05 -16.60 -13.45
N LEU A 101 -5.05 -15.37 -12.93
CA LEU A 101 -5.77 -14.24 -13.54
C LEU A 101 -4.87 -13.48 -14.54
N PRO A 102 -5.06 -13.59 -15.87
CA PRO A 102 -4.12 -13.04 -16.85
C PRO A 102 -4.12 -11.51 -16.97
N TRP A 103 -5.01 -10.81 -16.28
CA TRP A 103 -5.10 -9.34 -16.30
C TRP A 103 -4.42 -8.65 -15.11
N VAL A 104 -3.88 -9.40 -14.15
CA VAL A 104 -3.10 -8.86 -13.02
C VAL A 104 -1.63 -9.28 -13.10
N PRO A 105 -0.69 -8.48 -12.54
CA PRO A 105 0.75 -8.80 -12.62
C PRO A 105 1.16 -10.04 -11.82
N TYR A 106 0.26 -10.61 -11.00
CA TYR A 106 0.52 -11.84 -10.25
C TYR A 106 0.37 -13.11 -11.08
N PHE A 107 -0.11 -13.01 -12.32
CA PHE A 107 -0.32 -14.13 -13.22
C PHE A 107 0.95 -14.98 -13.38
N GLN A 108 0.87 -16.24 -12.97
CA GLN A 108 2.00 -17.19 -12.95
C GLN A 108 3.19 -16.77 -12.08
N GLN A 109 3.00 -15.82 -11.16
CA GLN A 109 4.06 -15.30 -10.29
C GLN A 109 3.80 -15.59 -8.81
N ARG A 110 2.59 -15.31 -8.32
CA ARG A 110 2.28 -15.43 -6.89
C ARG A 110 0.83 -15.86 -6.65
N HIS A 111 0.68 -16.86 -5.79
CA HIS A 111 -0.61 -17.25 -5.23
C HIS A 111 -1.08 -16.24 -4.19
N MET A 112 -2.27 -15.67 -4.39
CA MET A 112 -2.94 -14.84 -3.39
C MET A 112 -4.41 -14.63 -3.77
N GLU A 113 -5.26 -14.40 -2.77
CA GLU A 113 -6.65 -14.02 -3.01
C GLU A 113 -6.71 -12.65 -3.68
N HIS A 114 -7.58 -12.54 -4.68
CA HIS A 114 -7.77 -11.32 -5.45
C HIS A 114 -9.22 -11.22 -5.90
N SER A 115 -9.82 -10.04 -5.73
CA SER A 115 -11.21 -9.82 -6.13
C SER A 115 -11.34 -9.11 -7.47
N PHE A 116 -12.48 -9.32 -8.13
CA PHE A 116 -12.93 -8.59 -9.31
C PHE A 116 -14.45 -8.71 -9.45
N LEU A 117 -15.05 -7.91 -10.32
CA LEU A 117 -16.45 -8.07 -10.72
C LEU A 117 -16.52 -8.84 -12.05
N ALA A 118 -17.48 -9.75 -12.18
CA ALA A 118 -17.69 -10.55 -13.39
C ALA A 118 -19.15 -10.52 -13.85
N GLU A 119 -19.43 -9.76 -14.90
CA GLU A 119 -20.79 -9.49 -15.38
C GLU A 119 -20.99 -10.01 -16.80
N ALA A 120 -22.19 -10.43 -17.17
CA ALA A 120 -22.49 -10.80 -18.55
C ALA A 120 -22.30 -9.58 -19.48
N GLY A 121 -21.41 -9.71 -20.48
CA GLY A 121 -21.14 -8.69 -21.50
C GLY A 121 -21.91 -8.88 -22.80
N GLY A 122 -22.56 -10.03 -22.96
CA GLY A 122 -23.30 -10.46 -24.14
C GLY A 122 -23.79 -11.89 -23.95
N THR A 123 -24.22 -12.57 -25.03
CA THR A 123 -24.66 -13.97 -24.95
C THR A 123 -23.53 -14.92 -24.51
N ASP A 124 -22.31 -14.68 -24.98
CA ASP A 124 -21.13 -15.54 -24.78
C ASP A 124 -19.90 -14.79 -24.25
N ASP A 125 -20.07 -13.55 -23.78
CA ASP A 125 -18.99 -12.69 -23.29
C ASP A 125 -19.16 -12.37 -21.80
N VAL A 126 -18.04 -12.25 -21.11
CA VAL A 126 -17.92 -11.85 -19.70
C VAL A 126 -17.12 -10.56 -19.62
N ASN A 127 -17.70 -9.54 -18.99
CA ASN A 127 -17.01 -8.33 -18.63
C ASN A 127 -16.40 -8.51 -17.23
N VAL A 128 -15.07 -8.48 -17.18
CA VAL A 128 -14.30 -8.41 -15.94
C VAL A 128 -14.00 -6.95 -15.65
N VAL A 129 -14.39 -6.49 -14.46
CA VAL A 129 -13.98 -5.19 -13.93
C VAL A 129 -13.06 -5.44 -12.74
N ASP A 130 -11.84 -4.94 -12.83
CA ASP A 130 -10.86 -5.02 -11.74
C ASP A 130 -10.31 -3.64 -11.49
N ALA A 131 -10.64 -3.10 -10.33
CA ALA A 131 -10.23 -1.77 -9.92
C ALA A 131 -8.93 -1.74 -9.12
N TYR A 132 -8.22 -2.87 -9.02
CA TYR A 132 -7.00 -2.94 -8.24
C TYR A 132 -5.88 -2.07 -8.82
N HIS A 133 -5.32 -1.22 -7.96
CA HIS A 133 -4.19 -0.36 -8.26
C HIS A 133 -3.04 -0.66 -7.32
N ASN A 134 -1.96 -1.23 -7.87
CA ASN A 134 -0.74 -1.49 -7.12
C ASN A 134 0.49 -1.55 -8.04
N GLU A 135 1.64 -1.31 -7.45
CA GLU A 135 2.93 -1.56 -8.10
C GLU A 135 3.57 -2.79 -7.49
N THR A 136 4.07 -3.67 -8.33
CA THR A 136 4.65 -4.95 -7.90
C THR A 136 5.96 -5.20 -8.65
N PRO A 137 6.83 -6.09 -8.13
CA PRO A 137 8.04 -6.50 -8.84
C PRO A 137 7.79 -7.10 -10.23
N TRP A 138 6.58 -7.60 -10.49
CA TRP A 138 6.19 -8.27 -11.75
C TRP A 138 5.47 -7.34 -12.73
N GLY A 139 5.29 -6.07 -12.35
CA GLY A 139 4.58 -5.09 -13.14
C GLY A 139 3.47 -4.39 -12.36
N ASN A 140 2.73 -3.56 -13.09
CA ASN A 140 1.74 -2.66 -12.55
C ASN A 140 0.34 -3.26 -12.64
N ALA A 141 -0.33 -3.40 -11.51
CA ALA A 141 -1.78 -3.58 -11.48
C ALA A 141 -2.42 -2.21 -11.73
N ARG A 142 -3.29 -2.14 -12.73
CA ARG A 142 -4.00 -0.91 -13.09
C ARG A 142 -5.48 -1.21 -13.25
N PRO A 143 -6.35 -0.32 -12.74
CA PRO A 143 -7.79 -0.44 -12.92
C PRO A 143 -8.17 -0.60 -14.39
N GLY A 144 -9.03 -1.57 -14.70
CA GLY A 144 -9.40 -1.89 -16.07
C GLY A 144 -10.75 -2.61 -16.20
N VAL A 145 -11.21 -2.65 -17.45
CA VAL A 145 -12.33 -3.50 -17.89
C VAL A 145 -11.85 -4.35 -19.05
N TRP A 146 -12.09 -5.66 -18.95
CA TRP A 146 -11.75 -6.65 -19.97
C TRP A 146 -13.01 -7.39 -20.38
N THR A 147 -13.22 -7.53 -21.69
CA THR A 147 -14.26 -8.42 -22.24
C THR A 147 -13.57 -9.70 -22.69
N LEU A 148 -14.01 -10.83 -22.14
CA LEU A 148 -13.47 -12.15 -22.41
C LEU A 148 -14.58 -13.07 -22.93
N PRO A 149 -14.30 -13.95 -23.90
CA PRO A 149 -15.20 -15.06 -24.19
C PRO A 149 -15.45 -15.91 -22.94
N ALA A 150 -16.67 -16.40 -22.74
CA ALA A 150 -17.05 -17.15 -21.54
C ALA A 150 -16.15 -18.38 -21.29
N GLN A 151 -15.72 -19.05 -22.35
CA GLN A 151 -14.77 -20.17 -22.25
C GLN A 151 -13.39 -19.75 -21.70
N ASP A 152 -12.90 -18.57 -22.12
CA ASP A 152 -11.59 -18.06 -21.71
C ASP A 152 -11.66 -17.58 -20.25
N PHE A 153 -12.79 -16.99 -19.86
CA PHE A 153 -13.05 -16.62 -18.47
C PHE A 153 -13.10 -17.85 -17.55
N ILE A 154 -13.82 -18.91 -17.92
CA ILE A 154 -13.87 -20.16 -17.15
C ILE A 154 -12.48 -20.78 -17.02
N ALA A 155 -11.67 -20.74 -18.08
CA ALA A 155 -10.29 -21.24 -18.05
C ALA A 155 -9.39 -20.40 -17.13
N ALA A 156 -9.59 -19.07 -17.09
CA ALA A 156 -8.84 -18.15 -16.22
C ALA A 156 -9.27 -18.23 -14.75
N VAL A 157 -10.50 -18.68 -14.46
CA VAL A 157 -11.07 -18.76 -13.11
C VAL A 157 -11.48 -20.22 -12.81
N PRO A 158 -10.51 -21.16 -12.73
CA PRO A 158 -10.81 -22.59 -12.67
C PRO A 158 -11.44 -23.03 -11.34
N SER A 159 -11.22 -22.27 -10.26
CA SER A 159 -11.74 -22.58 -8.91
C SER A 159 -11.80 -21.30 -8.07
N PRO A 160 -12.83 -20.46 -8.24
CA PRO A 160 -12.96 -19.25 -7.45
C PRO A 160 -13.14 -19.62 -5.97
N VAL A 161 -12.38 -18.97 -5.10
CA VAL A 161 -12.46 -19.17 -3.65
C VAL A 161 -13.88 -18.85 -3.17
N LEU A 162 -14.44 -17.75 -3.67
CA LEU A 162 -15.75 -17.24 -3.28
C LEU A 162 -16.40 -16.47 -4.42
N VAL A 163 -17.73 -16.58 -4.50
CA VAL A 163 -18.57 -15.80 -5.42
C VAL A 163 -19.74 -15.24 -4.62
N ALA A 164 -19.90 -13.92 -4.64
CA ALA A 164 -21.00 -13.24 -3.98
C ALA A 164 -21.91 -12.58 -5.02
N GLU A 165 -23.20 -12.85 -4.91
CA GLU A 165 -24.23 -12.10 -5.64
C GLU A 165 -24.59 -10.88 -4.81
N LEU A 166 -24.15 -9.71 -5.24
CA LEU A 166 -24.37 -8.44 -4.55
C LEU A 166 -25.48 -7.65 -5.22
N ALA A 167 -26.22 -6.88 -4.43
CA ALA A 167 -27.26 -5.97 -4.93
C ALA A 167 -27.28 -4.70 -4.08
N PRO A 168 -27.84 -3.57 -4.55
CA PRO A 168 -28.15 -2.46 -3.66
C PRO A 168 -29.10 -2.92 -2.55
N ALA A 169 -28.81 -2.52 -1.31
CA ALA A 169 -29.71 -2.71 -0.18
C ALA A 169 -30.98 -1.87 -0.37
N ALA A 170 -32.10 -2.33 0.18
CA ALA A 170 -33.37 -1.59 0.13
C ALA A 170 -33.31 -0.28 0.93
N GLU A 171 -32.56 -0.30 2.04
CA GLU A 171 -32.29 0.87 2.86
C GLU A 171 -30.97 1.52 2.44
N ARG A 172 -30.96 2.85 2.34
CA ARG A 172 -29.73 3.59 2.12
C ARG A 172 -28.84 3.50 3.35
N PRO A 173 -27.50 3.49 3.17
CA PRO A 173 -26.61 3.47 4.33
C PRO A 173 -26.83 4.74 5.17
N GLY A 174 -26.93 4.57 6.49
CA GLY A 174 -27.34 5.59 7.45
C GLY A 174 -26.40 6.81 7.55
N ALA A 175 -26.52 7.63 8.60
CA ALA A 175 -25.56 8.71 8.81
C ALA A 175 -24.14 8.14 8.98
N ALA A 176 -23.18 8.70 8.26
CA ALA A 176 -21.78 8.29 8.33
C ALA A 176 -21.11 8.98 9.53
N ALA A 177 -20.53 8.22 10.44
CA ALA A 177 -19.79 8.73 11.59
C ALA A 177 -18.41 8.08 11.64
N ALA A 178 -17.37 8.88 11.90
CA ALA A 178 -16.02 8.36 12.10
C ALA A 178 -15.94 7.64 13.45
N THR A 179 -15.40 6.43 13.45
CA THR A 179 -15.18 5.64 14.66
C THR A 179 -13.77 5.07 14.67
N LEU A 180 -13.28 4.81 15.88
CA LEU A 180 -11.99 4.14 16.11
C LEU A 180 -12.27 2.81 16.77
N ASP A 181 -11.73 1.75 16.18
CA ASP A 181 -11.73 0.39 16.72
C ASP A 181 -10.28 -0.08 16.81
N LEU A 182 -9.56 0.52 17.77
CA LEU A 182 -8.13 0.30 17.96
C LEU A 182 -7.92 -0.58 19.18
N ALA A 183 -7.16 -1.66 19.03
CA ALA A 183 -6.70 -2.44 20.16
C ALA A 183 -5.86 -1.58 21.10
N GLY A 184 -5.88 -1.93 22.39
CA GLY A 184 -5.17 -1.18 23.43
C GLY A 184 -3.64 -1.24 23.27
N PRO A 185 -2.90 -0.41 24.02
CA PRO A 185 -1.44 -0.30 23.90
C PRO A 185 -0.70 -1.63 24.11
N GLU A 186 -1.21 -2.50 24.99
CA GLU A 186 -0.64 -3.83 25.21
C GLU A 186 -0.70 -4.72 23.95
N ALA A 187 -1.78 -4.60 23.16
CA ALA A 187 -1.92 -5.35 21.90
C ALA A 187 -1.00 -4.81 20.80
N VAL A 188 -0.78 -3.48 20.77
CA VAL A 188 0.21 -2.84 19.90
C VAL A 188 1.61 -3.38 20.22
N ASP A 189 1.98 -3.41 21.50
CA ASP A 189 3.30 -3.88 21.91
C ASP A 189 3.48 -5.36 21.61
N ALA A 190 2.47 -6.20 21.90
CA ALA A 190 2.48 -7.62 21.57
C ALA A 190 2.58 -7.88 20.06
N TYR A 191 1.90 -7.09 19.24
CA TYR A 191 1.98 -7.17 17.78
C TYR A 191 3.41 -6.91 17.30
N VAL A 192 4.04 -5.82 17.75
CA VAL A 192 5.40 -5.47 17.34
C VAL A 192 6.42 -6.48 17.87
N ASP A 193 6.26 -6.94 19.10
CA ASP A 193 7.15 -7.93 19.72
C ASP A 193 7.10 -9.29 19.02
N ALA A 194 5.92 -9.70 18.53
CA ALA A 194 5.79 -10.92 17.72
C ALA A 194 6.66 -10.83 16.44
N TYR A 195 6.69 -9.68 15.78
CA TYR A 195 7.59 -9.45 14.65
C TYR A 195 9.05 -9.36 15.07
N ALA A 196 9.37 -8.77 16.23
CA ALA A 196 10.76 -8.66 16.71
C ALA A 196 11.37 -10.02 17.06
N GLN A 197 10.58 -10.90 17.67
CA GLN A 197 11.03 -12.17 18.23
C GLN A 197 10.97 -13.33 17.22
N TYR A 198 10.41 -13.11 16.04
CA TYR A 198 10.27 -14.15 15.03
C TYR A 198 11.66 -14.61 14.51
N PRO A 199 11.99 -15.91 14.58
CA PRO A 199 13.35 -16.40 14.26
C PRO A 199 13.78 -16.18 12.82
N ASP A 200 12.86 -16.36 11.86
CA ASP A 200 13.14 -16.15 10.44
C ASP A 200 12.86 -14.69 10.06
N ARG A 201 13.91 -13.87 10.07
CA ARG A 201 13.82 -12.44 9.76
C ARG A 201 13.31 -12.16 8.34
N ASN A 202 13.62 -13.04 7.37
CA ASN A 202 13.12 -12.88 6.00
C ASN A 202 11.60 -13.02 5.95
N THR A 203 11.08 -14.08 6.58
CA THR A 203 9.63 -14.30 6.68
C THR A 203 8.95 -13.16 7.44
N ALA A 204 9.54 -12.72 8.56
CA ALA A 204 9.00 -11.64 9.37
C ALA A 204 8.88 -10.32 8.61
N LEU A 205 9.96 -9.88 7.93
CA LEU A 205 9.96 -8.62 7.19
C LEU A 205 9.15 -8.67 5.90
N SER A 206 9.11 -9.82 5.23
CA SER A 206 8.25 -10.04 4.06
C SER A 206 6.77 -9.90 4.43
N GLN A 207 6.35 -10.52 5.53
CA GLN A 207 4.99 -10.34 6.06
C GLN A 207 4.77 -8.88 6.51
N LEU A 208 5.69 -8.30 7.27
CA LEU A 208 5.55 -6.94 7.80
C LEU A 208 5.43 -5.88 6.69
N THR A 209 6.05 -6.12 5.53
CA THR A 209 5.89 -5.27 4.34
C THR A 209 4.43 -5.20 3.90
N LEU A 210 3.73 -6.34 3.89
CA LEU A 210 2.31 -6.39 3.55
C LEU A 210 1.45 -5.76 4.66
N GLU A 211 1.76 -6.03 5.92
CA GLU A 211 1.03 -5.46 7.05
C GLU A 211 1.10 -3.92 7.10
N THR A 212 2.31 -3.36 6.98
CA THR A 212 2.51 -1.90 7.00
C THR A 212 1.83 -1.22 5.81
N TRP A 213 1.71 -1.92 4.68
CA TRP A 213 0.93 -1.46 3.53
C TRP A 213 -0.58 -1.43 3.83
N PHE A 214 -1.15 -2.48 4.42
CA PHE A 214 -2.55 -2.49 4.85
C PHE A 214 -2.83 -1.38 5.87
N LEU A 215 -1.93 -1.23 6.86
CA LEU A 215 -2.02 -0.21 7.90
C LEU A 215 -1.99 1.21 7.30
N ALA A 216 -1.04 1.52 6.42
CA ALA A 216 -0.96 2.83 5.79
C ALA A 216 -2.20 3.13 4.93
N ARG A 217 -2.71 2.15 4.17
CA ARG A 217 -3.92 2.32 3.35
C ARG A 217 -5.17 2.56 4.17
N SER A 218 -5.40 1.78 5.23
CA SER A 218 -6.58 1.96 6.08
C SER A 218 -6.64 3.36 6.72
N ARG A 219 -5.48 3.91 7.10
CA ARG A 219 -5.36 5.27 7.66
C ARG A 219 -5.61 6.36 6.62
N LYS A 220 -5.07 6.21 5.41
CA LYS A 220 -5.37 7.11 4.30
C LYS A 220 -6.85 7.10 3.94
N LEU A 221 -7.47 5.92 3.91
CA LEU A 221 -8.90 5.76 3.65
C LEU A 221 -9.75 6.40 4.77
N HIS A 222 -9.38 6.22 6.04
CA HIS A 222 -10.06 6.88 7.17
C HIS A 222 -9.92 8.40 7.13
N ALA A 223 -8.74 8.92 6.80
CA ALA A 223 -8.55 10.36 6.62
C ALA A 223 -9.39 10.92 5.47
N ALA A 224 -9.46 10.22 4.33
CA ALA A 224 -10.30 10.60 3.20
C ALA A 224 -11.79 10.58 3.56
N PHE A 225 -12.24 9.60 4.34
CA PHE A 225 -13.59 9.57 4.91
C PHE A 225 -13.86 10.81 5.78
N ARG A 226 -12.96 11.14 6.71
CA ARG A 226 -13.10 12.31 7.59
C ARG A 226 -13.14 13.62 6.80
N ALA A 227 -12.31 13.76 5.77
CA ALA A 227 -12.30 14.94 4.91
C ALA A 227 -13.61 15.12 4.14
N GLN A 228 -14.27 14.02 3.75
CA GLN A 228 -15.51 14.03 2.99
C GLN A 228 -16.76 14.22 3.88
N PHE A 229 -16.81 13.56 5.03
CA PHE A 229 -18.03 13.45 5.86
C PHE A 229 -17.91 14.11 7.25
N GLY A 230 -16.73 14.63 7.61
CA GLY A 230 -16.45 15.24 8.89
C GLY A 230 -15.76 16.61 8.77
N PRO A 231 -15.15 17.10 9.86
CA PRO A 231 -14.32 18.30 9.83
C PRO A 231 -13.12 18.10 8.91
N SER A 232 -12.66 19.17 8.28
CA SER A 232 -11.43 19.15 7.46
C SER A 232 -10.25 18.60 8.27
N PRO A 233 -9.38 17.78 7.64
CA PRO A 233 -8.24 17.19 8.32
C PRO A 233 -7.27 18.26 8.84
N ASP A 234 -6.71 18.01 10.02
CA ASP A 234 -5.66 18.83 10.63
C ASP A 234 -4.30 18.47 10.04
N SER A 235 -3.34 19.39 10.06
CA SER A 235 -1.96 19.18 9.57
C SER A 235 -1.25 18.02 10.29
N ALA A 236 -1.66 17.72 11.53
CA ALA A 236 -1.22 16.54 12.28
C ALA A 236 -1.59 15.22 11.58
N VAL A 237 -2.79 15.14 10.97
CA VAL A 237 -3.20 13.96 10.20
C VAL A 237 -2.31 13.80 8.97
N ASP A 238 -2.05 14.89 8.25
CA ASP A 238 -1.19 14.84 7.07
C ASP A 238 0.25 14.42 7.41
N ALA A 239 0.79 14.93 8.52
CA ALA A 239 2.11 14.53 9.01
C ALA A 239 2.17 13.04 9.37
N HIS A 240 1.12 12.54 10.04
CA HIS A 240 1.01 11.13 10.40
C HIS A 240 0.90 10.23 9.18
N LEU A 241 0.10 10.61 8.17
CA LEU A 241 -0.01 9.85 6.93
C LEU A 241 1.31 9.81 6.13
N ARG A 242 2.10 10.89 6.17
CA ARG A 242 3.46 10.89 5.61
C ARG A 242 4.36 9.93 6.36
N ALA A 243 4.36 9.96 7.68
CA ALA A 243 5.14 9.04 8.51
C ALA A 243 4.79 7.56 8.25
N TRP A 244 3.52 7.23 8.04
CA TRP A 244 3.10 5.89 7.60
C TRP A 244 3.61 5.52 6.21
N GLY A 245 3.60 6.46 5.26
CA GLY A 245 4.21 6.27 3.95
C GLY A 245 5.71 5.94 4.05
N THR A 246 6.43 6.73 4.86
CA THR A 246 7.83 6.51 5.21
C THR A 246 8.09 5.13 5.80
N LEU A 247 7.26 4.72 6.75
CA LEU A 247 7.39 3.41 7.36
C LEU A 247 7.18 2.28 6.35
N THR A 248 6.17 2.35 5.47
CA THR A 248 5.96 1.33 4.43
C THR A 248 7.18 1.19 3.51
N GLU A 249 7.78 2.29 3.08
CA GLU A 249 8.98 2.25 2.23
C GLU A 249 10.19 1.66 2.95
N GLN A 250 10.38 2.02 4.23
CA GLN A 250 11.45 1.50 5.06
C GLN A 250 11.31 0.01 5.35
N THR A 251 10.09 -0.47 5.60
CA THR A 251 9.83 -1.89 5.80
C THR A 251 10.14 -2.68 4.52
N TYR A 252 9.74 -2.18 3.36
CA TYR A 252 10.05 -2.81 2.08
C TYR A 252 11.56 -2.87 1.82
N LEU A 253 12.28 -1.77 2.06
CA LEU A 253 13.74 -1.70 1.96
C LEU A 253 14.43 -2.67 2.92
N ALA A 254 13.97 -2.74 4.17
CA ALA A 254 14.50 -3.67 5.16
C ALA A 254 14.33 -5.12 4.73
N ALA A 255 13.14 -5.49 4.21
CA ALA A 255 12.89 -6.84 3.70
C ALA A 255 13.87 -7.21 2.57
N ARG A 256 14.07 -6.32 1.60
CA ARG A 256 15.01 -6.53 0.48
C ARG A 256 16.46 -6.64 0.94
N ARG A 257 16.87 -5.87 1.95
CA ARG A 257 18.22 -5.93 2.53
C ARG A 257 18.47 -7.29 3.18
N VAL A 258 17.54 -7.77 4.01
CA VAL A 258 17.67 -9.06 4.71
C VAL A 258 17.61 -10.23 3.73
N GLU A 259 16.79 -10.14 2.67
CA GLU A 259 16.74 -11.14 1.59
C GLU A 259 18.11 -11.32 0.91
N ARG A 260 18.89 -10.23 0.82
CA ARG A 260 20.26 -10.23 0.29
C ARG A 260 21.34 -10.55 1.34
N GLY A 261 20.96 -10.95 2.55
CA GLY A 261 21.87 -11.29 3.63
C GLY A 261 22.50 -10.10 4.36
N ARG A 262 21.95 -8.88 4.20
CA ARG A 262 22.37 -7.69 4.96
C ARG A 262 21.61 -7.58 6.28
N THR A 263 22.13 -6.76 7.19
CA THR A 263 21.52 -6.52 8.51
C THR A 263 20.21 -5.70 8.42
N GLU A 264 19.24 -6.08 9.26
CA GLU A 264 17.97 -5.38 9.47
C GLU A 264 18.20 -4.00 10.14
N PRO A 265 17.56 -2.92 9.65
CA PRO A 265 17.58 -1.62 10.30
C PRO A 265 17.01 -1.65 11.72
N PRO A 266 17.74 -1.17 12.76
CA PRO A 266 17.30 -1.28 14.14
C PRO A 266 16.10 -0.40 14.50
N ALA A 267 15.87 0.70 13.76
CA ALA A 267 14.82 1.67 14.06
C ALA A 267 13.42 1.26 13.55
N LEU A 268 13.30 0.19 12.74
CA LEU A 268 12.06 -0.14 12.05
C LEU A 268 10.90 -0.46 13.00
N LEU A 269 11.11 -1.41 13.91
CA LEU A 269 10.08 -1.88 14.84
C LEU A 269 9.73 -0.83 15.91
N PRO A 270 10.71 -0.09 16.50
CA PRO A 270 10.40 1.06 17.35
C PRO A 270 9.51 2.11 16.66
N ARG A 271 9.78 2.46 15.40
CA ARG A 271 8.96 3.41 14.62
C ARG A 271 7.55 2.88 14.38
N LEU A 272 7.40 1.61 14.00
CA LEU A 272 6.08 1.00 13.86
C LEU A 272 5.26 1.08 15.16
N ARG A 273 5.88 0.79 16.30
CA ARG A 273 5.24 0.89 17.61
C ARG A 273 4.76 2.31 17.89
N GLU A 274 5.62 3.30 17.65
CA GLU A 274 5.30 4.73 17.82
C GLU A 274 4.09 5.14 16.95
N GLN A 275 4.11 4.78 15.66
CA GLN A 275 3.03 5.14 14.72
C GLN A 275 1.69 4.51 15.10
N LEU A 276 1.67 3.27 15.58
CA LEU A 276 0.46 2.60 16.05
C LEU A 276 -0.13 3.26 17.31
N HIS A 277 0.70 3.60 18.29
CA HIS A 277 0.23 4.31 19.49
C HIS A 277 -0.30 5.71 19.15
N ALA A 278 0.32 6.40 18.19
CA ALA A 278 -0.08 7.73 17.76
C ALA A 278 -1.46 7.77 17.07
N ASP A 279 -1.98 6.66 16.53
CA ASP A 279 -3.29 6.64 15.84
C ASP A 279 -4.43 7.14 16.73
N SER A 280 -4.45 6.73 18.01
CA SER A 280 -5.50 7.12 18.95
C SER A 280 -5.49 8.63 19.25
N VAL A 281 -4.33 9.27 19.18
CA VAL A 281 -4.14 10.71 19.40
C VAL A 281 -4.48 11.48 18.13
N VAL A 282 -3.89 11.10 16.99
CA VAL A 282 -4.03 11.79 15.71
C VAL A 282 -5.45 11.68 15.16
N PHE A 283 -6.05 10.50 15.26
CA PHE A 283 -7.41 10.27 14.80
C PHE A 283 -8.48 10.45 15.89
N GLY A 284 -8.05 10.64 17.14
CA GLY A 284 -8.91 11.01 18.26
C GLY A 284 -9.49 12.41 18.12
N LEU A 285 -10.41 12.76 19.04
CA LEU A 285 -11.09 14.05 19.07
C LEU A 285 -10.32 15.15 19.82
N ASP A 286 -9.13 14.84 20.34
CA ASP A 286 -8.32 15.79 21.11
C ASP A 286 -7.15 16.33 20.26
N PRO A 287 -7.11 17.65 19.95
CA PRO A 287 -6.01 18.22 19.18
C PRO A 287 -4.77 18.41 20.06
N ILE A 288 -3.61 17.94 19.59
CA ILE A 288 -2.29 18.32 20.12
C ILE A 288 -1.50 18.97 18.98
N ALA A 289 -1.11 20.23 19.20
CA ALA A 289 -0.30 21.02 18.25
C ALA A 289 1.20 20.91 18.58
N GLY A 290 2.03 20.66 17.57
CA GLY A 290 3.49 20.72 17.67
C GLY A 290 4.14 20.85 16.29
N ASP A 291 5.10 21.77 16.17
CA ASP A 291 5.67 22.30 14.92
C ASP A 291 7.19 22.09 14.89
N VAL A 292 7.80 21.71 13.75
CA VAL A 292 9.27 21.67 13.55
C VAL A 292 9.65 21.94 12.09
N ALA A 293 10.63 22.83 11.86
CA ALA A 293 11.28 23.09 10.58
C ALA A 293 12.81 23.26 10.74
N GLU A 294 13.60 22.75 9.77
CA GLU A 294 14.50 23.49 8.86
C GLU A 294 15.64 22.62 8.24
N SER A 295 16.06 22.99 7.01
CA SER A 295 17.08 22.35 6.16
C SER A 295 18.41 23.14 6.08
N PRO A 296 19.56 22.51 5.70
CA PRO A 296 20.89 23.16 5.66
C PRO A 296 21.52 23.37 4.26
N SER A 297 22.68 24.06 4.25
CA SER A 297 23.36 24.69 3.10
C SER A 297 24.45 23.87 2.36
N ALA A 298 25.06 24.51 1.36
CA ALA A 298 25.68 23.93 0.17
C ALA A 298 27.21 23.76 0.19
N ALA A 299 27.65 22.54 -0.13
CA ALA A 299 28.94 22.21 -0.75
C ALA A 299 28.71 20.93 -1.57
N GLY A 300 28.40 21.02 -2.87
CA GLY A 300 27.81 19.86 -3.55
C GLY A 300 27.70 19.95 -5.07
N THR A 301 28.69 20.47 -5.80
CA THR A 301 28.56 20.58 -7.26
C THR A 301 28.98 19.31 -7.99
N GLU A 302 29.97 18.56 -7.50
CA GLU A 302 30.48 17.35 -8.17
C GLU A 302 29.64 16.10 -7.85
N LEU A 303 29.32 15.88 -6.57
CA LEU A 303 28.44 14.81 -6.11
C LEU A 303 27.02 14.90 -6.69
N ARG A 304 26.50 16.12 -6.85
CA ARG A 304 25.17 16.37 -7.41
C ARG A 304 25.04 15.92 -8.86
N GLY A 305 26.14 15.97 -9.62
CA GLY A 305 26.19 15.42 -10.97
C GLY A 305 25.99 13.90 -10.98
N THR A 306 26.71 13.17 -10.12
CA THR A 306 26.62 11.70 -10.04
C THR A 306 25.25 11.23 -9.55
N VAL A 307 24.71 11.86 -8.49
CA VAL A 307 23.39 11.50 -7.96
C VAL A 307 22.28 11.73 -8.99
N ALA A 308 22.33 12.87 -9.71
CA ALA A 308 21.36 13.17 -10.76
C ALA A 308 21.48 12.20 -11.96
N ALA A 309 22.69 11.76 -12.32
CA ALA A 309 22.89 10.80 -13.41
C ALA A 309 22.27 9.43 -13.11
N VAL A 310 22.48 8.91 -11.89
CA VAL A 310 21.89 7.63 -11.45
C VAL A 310 20.37 7.71 -11.40
N ALA A 311 19.84 8.78 -10.78
CA ALA A 311 18.40 9.00 -10.69
C ALA A 311 17.73 9.12 -12.06
N ALA A 312 18.34 9.87 -12.98
CA ALA A 312 17.88 10.02 -14.35
C ALA A 312 17.85 8.68 -15.10
N ALA A 313 18.90 7.85 -14.94
CA ALA A 313 18.99 6.54 -15.59
C ALA A 313 17.91 5.57 -15.10
N VAL A 314 17.62 5.55 -13.79
CA VAL A 314 16.59 4.67 -13.20
C VAL A 314 15.18 5.12 -13.57
N LEU A 315 14.94 6.43 -13.57
CA LEU A 315 13.63 7.02 -13.86
C LEU A 315 13.38 7.22 -15.36
N GLY A 316 14.39 7.03 -16.22
CA GLY A 316 14.29 7.27 -17.66
C GLY A 316 13.95 8.72 -17.98
N THR A 317 14.58 9.68 -17.31
CA THR A 317 14.39 11.13 -17.51
C THR A 317 15.72 11.81 -17.84
N GLU A 318 15.69 13.10 -18.18
CA GLU A 318 16.87 13.91 -18.49
C GLU A 318 17.55 14.44 -17.21
N VAL A 319 18.87 14.29 -17.13
CA VAL A 319 19.69 14.72 -15.97
C VAL A 319 19.53 16.22 -15.70
N GLU A 320 19.48 17.05 -16.74
CA GLU A 320 19.37 18.50 -16.63
C GLU A 320 18.08 18.96 -15.96
N ARG A 321 16.99 18.17 -16.02
CA ARG A 321 15.74 18.53 -15.35
C ARG A 321 15.84 18.33 -13.84
N LEU A 322 16.45 17.23 -13.42
CA LEU A 322 16.71 16.93 -12.01
C LEU A 322 17.69 17.95 -11.41
N LEU A 323 18.76 18.30 -12.14
CA LEU A 323 19.72 19.32 -11.71
C LEU A 323 19.11 20.73 -11.60
N LYS A 324 18.01 21.01 -12.31
CA LYS A 324 17.25 22.28 -12.21
C LYS A 324 16.20 22.27 -11.10
N GLY A 325 16.19 21.26 -10.23
CA GLY A 325 15.33 21.18 -9.06
C GLY A 325 13.97 20.51 -9.31
N GLN A 326 13.82 19.73 -10.40
CA GLN A 326 12.65 18.85 -10.52
C GLN A 326 12.68 17.81 -9.40
N LEU A 327 11.59 17.69 -8.63
CA LEU A 327 11.46 16.63 -7.63
C LEU A 327 11.37 15.28 -8.33
N LEU A 328 11.97 14.26 -7.73
CA LEU A 328 11.89 12.90 -8.25
C LEU A 328 10.42 12.43 -8.30
N SER A 329 9.61 12.84 -7.33
CA SER A 329 8.16 12.59 -7.26
C SER A 329 7.37 13.09 -8.47
N ASP A 330 7.86 14.10 -9.17
CA ASP A 330 7.18 14.70 -10.32
C ASP A 330 7.50 13.96 -11.63
N VAL A 331 8.36 12.95 -11.58
CA VAL A 331 8.71 12.14 -12.75
C VAL A 331 7.66 11.01 -12.89
N PRO A 332 7.00 10.83 -14.04
CA PRO A 332 5.89 9.87 -14.19
C PRO A 332 6.24 8.40 -13.88
N ARG A 333 7.52 8.04 -13.86
CA ARG A 333 8.01 6.69 -13.52
C ARG A 333 8.45 6.55 -12.07
N PHE A 334 8.36 7.61 -11.27
CA PHE A 334 8.80 7.59 -9.89
C PHE A 334 7.88 6.71 -9.04
N SER A 335 8.49 5.83 -8.26
CA SER A 335 7.82 5.04 -7.25
C SER A 335 8.81 4.52 -6.21
N SER A 336 8.31 4.00 -5.10
CA SER A 336 9.14 3.49 -4.01
C SER A 336 10.11 2.39 -4.47
N PHE A 337 9.73 1.56 -5.45
CA PHE A 337 10.64 0.59 -6.09
C PHE A 337 11.79 1.27 -6.85
N ARG A 338 11.51 2.37 -7.54
CA ARG A 338 12.54 3.13 -8.24
C ARG A 338 13.46 3.87 -7.29
N ILE A 339 12.95 4.34 -6.15
CA ILE A 339 13.80 4.88 -5.07
C ILE A 339 14.81 3.82 -4.61
N VAL A 340 14.34 2.58 -4.36
CA VAL A 340 15.23 1.47 -4.01
C VAL A 340 16.31 1.27 -5.07
N GLU A 341 15.93 1.21 -6.34
CA GLU A 341 16.89 1.02 -7.44
C GLU A 341 17.89 2.19 -7.56
N ILE A 342 17.48 3.43 -7.30
CA ILE A 342 18.38 4.59 -7.24
C ILE A 342 19.38 4.44 -6.08
N VAL A 343 18.90 4.14 -4.88
CA VAL A 343 19.74 3.94 -3.69
C VAL A 343 20.74 2.81 -3.93
N GLU A 344 20.29 1.66 -4.44
CA GLU A 344 21.15 0.51 -4.74
C GLU A 344 22.26 0.87 -5.73
N ARG A 345 21.94 1.58 -6.82
CA ARG A 345 22.94 2.01 -7.80
C ARG A 345 23.90 3.05 -7.24
N LEU A 346 23.45 3.94 -6.36
CA LEU A 346 24.32 4.91 -5.70
C LEU A 346 25.32 4.24 -4.75
N GLU A 347 24.89 3.25 -3.97
CA GLU A 347 25.80 2.47 -3.11
C GLU A 347 26.88 1.76 -3.94
N GLU A 348 26.48 1.15 -5.07
CA GLU A 348 27.40 0.46 -5.97
C GLU A 348 28.39 1.42 -6.66
N GLU A 349 27.89 2.54 -7.20
CA GLU A 349 28.69 3.49 -7.98
C GLU A 349 29.64 4.30 -7.11
N LEU A 350 29.21 4.67 -5.91
CA LEU A 350 30.00 5.48 -4.97
C LEU A 350 30.75 4.64 -3.92
N ARG A 351 30.59 3.31 -3.94
CA ARG A 351 31.26 2.34 -3.07
C ARG A 351 31.11 2.64 -1.57
N PHE A 352 29.91 3.02 -1.14
CA PHE A 352 29.59 3.19 0.28
C PHE A 352 28.20 2.60 0.58
N GLU A 353 27.88 2.45 1.87
CA GLU A 353 26.56 2.00 2.30
C GLU A 353 25.80 3.13 3.00
N PHE A 354 24.53 3.34 2.62
CA PHE A 354 23.70 4.32 3.31
C PHE A 354 23.39 3.86 4.74
N ALA A 355 23.51 4.78 5.70
CA ALA A 355 22.99 4.52 7.03
C ALA A 355 21.47 4.35 6.95
N ALA A 356 20.94 3.29 7.55
CA ALA A 356 19.52 2.97 7.43
C ALA A 356 18.58 4.07 7.96
N ASP A 357 19.05 4.86 8.93
CA ASP A 357 18.31 6.00 9.47
C ASP A 357 18.21 7.18 8.50
N ASP A 358 19.11 7.25 7.52
CA ASP A 358 19.11 8.31 6.51
C ASP A 358 18.19 8.00 5.30
N LEU A 359 17.79 6.73 5.12
CA LEU A 359 16.87 6.28 4.07
C LEU A 359 15.41 6.54 4.47
N VAL A 360 15.07 7.81 4.66
CA VAL A 360 13.69 8.31 4.88
C VAL A 360 13.20 9.01 3.61
N PRO A 361 11.92 8.89 3.19
CA PRO A 361 11.44 9.44 1.93
C PRO A 361 11.64 10.95 1.81
N GLU A 362 11.57 11.68 2.93
CA GLU A 362 11.85 13.12 2.97
C GLU A 362 13.24 13.45 2.41
N ASN A 363 14.19 12.51 2.54
CA ASN A 363 15.53 12.63 1.97
C ASN A 363 15.71 11.99 0.58
N LEU A 364 14.69 11.29 0.05
CA LEU A 364 14.73 10.49 -1.18
C LEU A 364 13.87 11.08 -2.32
N HIS A 365 13.18 12.21 -2.09
CA HIS A 365 12.34 12.86 -3.10
C HIS A 365 13.04 13.95 -3.91
N ASP A 366 14.22 14.40 -3.50
CA ASP A 366 15.00 15.39 -4.24
C ASP A 366 16.50 15.05 -4.24
N ILE A 367 17.20 15.52 -5.28
CA ILE A 367 18.62 15.24 -5.49
C ILE A 367 19.49 15.88 -4.39
N ASP A 368 19.09 17.02 -3.86
CA ASP A 368 19.88 17.74 -2.85
C ASP A 368 19.88 17.03 -1.50
N ALA A 369 18.74 16.46 -1.12
CA ALA A 369 18.59 15.64 0.09
C ALA A 369 19.35 14.31 -0.04
N LEU A 370 19.29 13.64 -1.20
CA LEU A 370 20.14 12.47 -1.51
C LEU A 370 21.63 12.83 -1.42
N CYS A 371 22.04 13.95 -2.01
CA CYS A 371 23.42 14.43 -1.90
C CYS A 371 23.82 14.77 -0.46
N ALA A 372 22.89 15.24 0.37
CA ALA A 372 23.14 15.54 1.77
C ALA A 372 23.38 14.26 2.58
N ILE A 373 22.63 13.19 2.31
CA ILE A 373 22.88 11.88 2.91
C ILE A 373 24.25 11.34 2.50
N VAL A 374 24.52 11.28 1.18
CA VAL A 374 25.78 10.75 0.66
C VAL A 374 26.97 11.48 1.28
N ARG A 375 26.87 12.80 1.45
CA ARG A 375 27.89 13.60 2.17
C ARG A 375 28.06 13.17 3.63
N ARG A 376 26.97 12.95 4.36
CA ARG A 376 27.04 12.47 5.76
C ARG A 376 27.74 11.12 5.84
N SER A 377 27.41 10.18 4.96
CA SER A 377 28.00 8.84 4.93
C SER A 377 29.48 8.86 4.52
N LEU A 378 29.85 9.62 3.47
CA LEU A 378 31.24 9.74 3.03
C LEU A 378 32.14 10.49 4.03
N CYS A 379 31.59 11.43 4.79
CA CYS A 379 32.32 12.14 5.85
C CYS A 379 32.38 11.37 7.18
N ALA A 380 31.61 10.30 7.36
CA ALA A 380 31.66 9.45 8.56
C ALA A 380 32.81 8.42 8.52
N GLU A 381 33.36 8.09 7.35
CA GLU A 381 34.44 7.10 7.20
C GLU A 381 35.87 7.50 7.61
N PRO A 382 36.32 8.77 7.74
CA PRO A 382 37.70 9.04 8.16
C PRO A 382 37.92 8.93 9.67
N ALA A 383 36.87 8.74 10.49
CA ALA A 383 36.99 8.78 11.96
C ALA A 383 37.44 7.45 12.61
N LEU A 384 37.51 6.33 11.86
CA LEU A 384 37.92 5.03 12.40
C LEU A 384 39.37 4.61 12.04
N ALA A 385 40.09 5.40 11.24
CA ALA A 385 41.48 5.09 10.86
C ALA A 385 42.54 5.59 11.88
N HIS A 386 42.15 6.28 12.96
CA HIS A 386 43.09 6.83 13.96
C HIS A 386 43.01 6.20 15.36
N LEU A 387 42.34 5.04 15.51
CA LEU A 387 42.31 4.29 16.78
C LEU A 387 43.02 2.91 16.70
N GLU A 388 43.87 2.69 15.70
CA GLU A 388 44.79 1.52 15.65
C GLU A 388 46.27 1.88 15.91
N GLU A 389 46.62 3.11 16.32
CA GLU A 389 47.98 3.49 16.76
C GLU A 389 48.03 4.31 18.06
N ALA A 390 47.34 3.86 19.12
CA ALA A 390 47.58 4.36 20.48
C ALA A 390 47.69 3.24 21.50
#